data_AF-A0A959H0P3-F1
#
_entry.id   AF-A0A959H0P3-F1
#
_cell.length_a   1.000
_cell.length_b   1.000
_cell.length_c   1.000
_cell.angle_alpha   90.00
_cell.angle_beta   90.00
_cell.angle_gamma   90.00
#
_symmetry.space_group_name_H-M   'P 1'
#
loop_
_entity.id
_entity.type
_entity.pdbx_description
1 polymer ?
#
loop_
_entity_poly.entity_id
_entity_poly.type
_entity_poly.pdbx_seq_one_letter_code
_entity_poly.pdbx_strand_id
1 'polypeptide(L)'
;QDDFNAYLYVSEDYGQQWTPIGLDLPSEPVNVIREDPVNPDVLYVGTDHQVYVSLDRGQYFQAFGSEIPDVAVHDLAIQSDAGDLVIGTHGRSIYKAGISQIQQLNAGVMASSLTLFDLEKRKYNRNWGKKAPYQEAKDPEMLVWYYTSADGTVRWSVKWKKTELVLQSGTINCRKGLNKLDYTMDVREPAVKKYTEALQAAQKDPKKAPEPEKADTGKYYLQKGLYTFTLEKDGYTVQKDFSID
;
A
#
# COMPACT_ATOMS: atom_id res chain seq x y z
N GLN A 1 20.55 5.18 39.79
CA GLN A 1 20.65 4.25 38.65
C GLN A 1 19.61 4.71 37.68
N ASP A 2 20.01 4.97 36.43
CA ASP A 2 19.07 5.42 35.41
C ASP A 2 18.24 4.22 34.94
N ASP A 3 16.95 4.45 34.73
CA ASP A 3 16.00 3.44 34.28
C ASP A 3 15.52 3.83 32.88
N PHE A 4 15.88 3.02 31.90
CA PHE A 4 15.54 3.22 30.50
C PHE A 4 14.48 2.22 30.02
N ASN A 5 13.84 1.48 30.91
CA ASN A 5 12.82 0.52 30.48
C ASN A 5 11.63 1.25 29.85
N ALA A 6 11.11 0.70 28.75
CA ALA A 6 9.87 1.15 28.17
C ALA A 6 8.70 0.74 29.07
N TYR A 7 7.89 1.71 29.48
CA TYR A 7 6.73 1.48 30.33
C TYR A 7 5.46 1.89 29.58
N LEU A 8 4.68 0.89 29.19
CA LEU A 8 3.34 1.07 28.64
C LEU A 8 2.35 0.21 29.42
N TYR A 9 1.17 0.78 29.67
CA TYR A 9 0.11 0.11 30.37
C TYR A 9 -1.23 0.40 29.69
N VAL A 10 -2.12 -0.57 29.73
CA VAL A 10 -3.50 -0.46 29.25
C VAL A 10 -4.47 -0.67 30.40
N SER A 11 -5.57 0.07 30.39
CA SER A 11 -6.72 -0.15 31.25
C SER A 11 -7.98 -0.25 30.40
N GLU A 12 -8.77 -1.29 30.64
CA GLU A 12 -10.04 -1.56 29.97
C GLU A 12 -11.23 -1.36 30.93
N ASP A 13 -10.98 -0.86 32.14
CA ASP A 13 -11.96 -0.73 33.23
C ASP A 13 -11.98 0.67 33.85
N TYR A 14 -11.76 1.68 33.00
CA TYR A 14 -11.74 3.10 33.38
C TYR A 14 -10.65 3.44 34.41
N GLY A 15 -9.50 2.77 34.34
CA GLY A 15 -8.32 3.05 35.15
C GLY A 15 -8.28 2.33 36.50
N GLN A 16 -9.19 1.39 36.77
CA GLN A 16 -9.19 0.62 38.03
C GLN A 16 -8.04 -0.40 38.06
N GLN A 17 -7.76 -1.03 36.93
CA GLN A 17 -6.63 -1.95 36.74
C GLN A 17 -5.81 -1.54 35.53
N TRP A 18 -4.50 -1.71 35.66
CA TRP A 18 -3.52 -1.43 34.62
C TRP A 18 -2.69 -2.68 34.36
N THR A 19 -2.68 -3.12 33.11
CA THR A 19 -1.91 -4.27 32.65
C THR A 19 -0.76 -3.79 31.79
N PRO A 20 0.48 -4.25 32.02
CA PRO A 20 1.61 -3.85 31.18
C PRO A 20 1.45 -4.40 29.76
N ILE A 21 1.82 -3.59 28.78
CA ILE A 21 1.89 -3.92 27.35
C ILE A 21 3.25 -3.46 26.79
N GLY A 22 3.57 -3.81 25.54
CA GLY A 22 4.82 -3.38 24.90
C GLY A 22 6.08 -3.93 25.55
N LEU A 23 6.00 -5.14 26.09
CA LEU A 23 7.11 -5.82 26.78
C LEU A 23 8.26 -6.19 25.83
N ASP A 24 8.06 -6.10 24.51
CA ASP A 24 9.03 -6.34 23.46
C ASP A 24 9.66 -5.06 22.89
N LEU A 25 9.24 -3.88 23.36
CA LEU A 25 9.89 -2.63 23.03
C LEU A 25 11.34 -2.61 23.56
N PRO A 26 12.28 -1.97 22.86
CA PRO A 26 13.63 -1.76 23.38
C PRO A 26 13.64 -0.97 24.69
N SER A 27 14.71 -1.11 25.48
CA SER A 27 14.93 -0.30 26.68
C SER A 27 15.30 1.14 26.32
N GLU A 28 14.31 1.91 25.94
CA GLU A 28 14.39 3.35 25.69
C GLU A 28 13.15 4.09 26.20
N PRO A 29 13.27 5.39 26.57
CA PRO A 29 12.14 6.19 27.02
C PRO A 29 11.02 6.27 25.98
N VAL A 30 9.79 6.09 26.45
CA VAL A 30 8.57 6.31 25.67
C VAL A 30 8.09 7.75 25.90
N ASN A 31 7.94 8.50 24.81
CA ASN A 31 7.54 9.91 24.84
C ASN A 31 6.06 10.09 24.56
N VAL A 32 5.48 9.25 23.69
CA VAL A 32 4.10 9.42 23.23
C VAL A 32 3.50 8.09 22.77
N ILE A 33 2.21 7.90 23.03
CA ILE A 33 1.39 6.82 22.45
C ILE A 33 0.10 7.40 21.85
N ARG A 34 -0.35 6.82 20.72
CA ARG A 34 -1.64 7.11 20.09
C ARG A 34 -2.31 5.81 19.68
N GLU A 35 -3.55 5.62 20.09
CA GLU A 35 -4.45 4.60 19.55
C GLU A 35 -5.03 5.09 18.23
N ASP A 36 -5.13 4.19 17.26
CA ASP A 36 -5.73 4.51 15.97
C ASP A 36 -7.26 4.65 16.09
N PRO A 37 -7.87 5.72 15.54
CA PRO A 37 -9.30 5.98 15.69
C PRO A 37 -10.19 5.10 14.81
N VAL A 38 -9.63 4.38 13.84
CA VAL A 38 -10.36 3.51 12.90
C VAL A 38 -10.22 2.04 13.31
N ASN A 39 -9.03 1.64 13.77
CA ASN A 39 -8.75 0.28 14.22
C ASN A 39 -8.11 0.29 15.62
N PRO A 40 -8.88 -0.04 16.68
CA PRO A 40 -8.40 0.04 18.06
C PRO A 40 -7.32 -1.01 18.40
N ASP A 41 -7.01 -1.93 17.48
CA ASP A 41 -5.88 -2.84 17.64
C ASP A 41 -4.54 -2.21 17.24
N VAL A 42 -4.58 -1.06 16.56
CA VAL A 42 -3.39 -0.36 16.09
C VAL A 42 -2.96 0.71 17.08
N LEU A 43 -1.74 0.58 17.60
CA LEU A 43 -1.13 1.54 18.52
C LEU A 43 0.18 2.07 17.91
N TYR A 44 0.37 3.38 17.94
CA TYR A 44 1.61 4.05 17.53
C TYR A 44 2.35 4.58 18.78
N VAL A 45 3.64 4.29 18.88
CA VAL A 45 4.47 4.67 20.02
C VAL A 45 5.70 5.41 19.52
N GLY A 46 5.91 6.63 20.00
CA GLY A 46 7.13 7.41 19.77
C GLY A 46 8.07 7.30 20.96
N THR A 47 9.33 7.00 20.69
CA THR A 47 10.40 6.83 21.68
C THR A 47 11.54 7.81 21.42
N ASP A 48 12.65 7.70 22.16
CA ASP A 48 13.86 8.48 21.91
C ASP A 48 14.63 8.08 20.64
N HIS A 49 14.29 6.94 20.02
CA HIS A 49 14.99 6.43 18.83
C HIS A 49 14.10 6.36 17.59
N GLN A 50 12.81 6.02 17.70
CA GLN A 50 11.95 5.90 16.51
C GLN A 50 10.46 5.84 16.84
N VAL A 51 9.65 5.57 15.80
CA VAL A 51 8.24 5.21 15.95
C VAL A 51 8.10 3.69 15.84
N TYR A 52 7.33 3.11 16.75
CA TYR A 52 6.86 1.73 16.70
C TYR A 52 5.36 1.69 16.43
N VAL A 53 4.92 0.56 15.88
CA VAL A 53 3.52 0.22 15.68
C VAL A 53 3.24 -1.16 16.22
N SER A 54 2.14 -1.29 16.94
CA SER A 54 1.50 -2.57 17.23
C SER A 54 0.24 -2.71 16.38
N LEU A 55 -0.07 -3.94 15.97
CA LEU A 55 -1.27 -4.31 15.23
C LEU A 55 -2.17 -5.27 16.04
N ASP A 56 -1.89 -5.44 17.33
CA ASP A 56 -2.49 -6.44 18.21
C ASP A 56 -2.70 -5.93 19.64
N ARG A 57 -3.03 -4.64 19.78
CA ARG A 57 -3.31 -3.96 21.07
C ARG A 57 -2.09 -3.92 22.01
N GLY A 58 -0.90 -3.82 21.45
CA GLY A 58 0.34 -3.67 22.21
C GLY A 58 0.93 -4.97 22.75
N GLN A 59 0.52 -6.13 22.22
CA GLN A 59 1.17 -7.40 22.56
C GLN A 59 2.54 -7.51 21.89
N TYR A 60 2.64 -7.05 20.64
CA TYR A 60 3.89 -6.97 19.90
C TYR A 60 4.02 -5.61 19.19
N PHE A 61 5.24 -5.09 19.18
CA PHE A 61 5.63 -3.87 18.51
C PHE A 61 6.71 -4.13 17.45
N GLN A 62 6.60 -3.40 16.35
CA GLN A 62 7.60 -3.39 15.29
C GLN A 62 7.92 -1.96 14.89
N ALA A 63 9.08 -1.73 14.29
CA ALA A 63 9.41 -0.43 13.72
C ALA A 63 8.34 0.00 12.69
N PHE A 64 7.87 1.25 12.77
CA PHE A 64 6.82 1.77 11.90
C PHE A 64 7.25 1.83 10.42
N GLY A 65 8.52 2.16 10.17
CA GLY A 65 9.09 2.17 8.83
C GLY A 65 10.55 2.62 8.82
N SER A 66 11.27 2.26 7.77
CA SER A 66 12.71 2.56 7.64
C SER A 66 13.03 3.96 7.10
N GLU A 67 12.02 4.74 6.73
CA GLU A 67 12.20 6.09 6.18
C GLU A 67 12.35 7.17 7.28
N ILE A 68 12.01 6.81 8.52
CA ILE A 68 12.20 7.68 9.69
C ILE A 68 13.59 7.37 10.26
N PRO A 69 14.48 8.37 10.39
CA PRO A 69 15.80 8.16 10.97
C PRO A 69 15.70 7.81 12.45
N ASP A 70 16.79 7.30 13.01
CA ASP A 70 16.97 7.13 14.45
C ASP A 70 16.99 8.52 15.14
N VAL A 71 15.83 8.94 15.67
CA VAL A 71 15.59 10.24 16.28
C VAL A 71 14.43 10.17 17.26
N ALA A 72 14.53 10.95 18.35
CA ALA A 72 13.45 11.07 19.31
C ALA A 72 12.17 11.61 18.67
N VAL A 73 11.07 10.94 18.97
CA VAL A 73 9.71 11.30 18.55
C VAL A 73 8.97 11.78 19.78
N HIS A 74 8.71 13.07 19.86
CA HIS A 74 8.08 13.68 21.02
C HIS A 74 6.56 13.76 20.92
N ASP A 75 6.02 13.74 19.70
CA ASP A 75 4.56 13.78 19.51
C ASP A 75 4.12 13.06 18.24
N LEU A 76 2.90 12.56 18.29
CA LEU A 76 2.20 11.88 17.21
C LEU A 76 0.79 12.47 17.10
N ALA A 77 0.34 12.76 15.88
CA ALA A 77 -1.03 13.19 15.62
C ALA A 77 -1.61 12.40 14.45
N ILE A 78 -2.85 11.93 14.60
CA ILE A 78 -3.56 11.21 13.55
C ILE A 78 -4.54 12.17 12.89
N GLN A 79 -4.39 12.38 11.59
CA GLN A 79 -5.36 13.10 10.78
C GLN A 79 -6.28 12.06 10.14
N SER A 80 -7.45 11.87 10.76
CA SER A 80 -8.37 10.76 10.42
C SER A 80 -8.95 10.85 9.00
N ASP A 81 -9.27 12.05 8.50
CA ASP A 81 -9.94 12.20 7.20
C ASP A 81 -9.04 11.84 6.01
N ALA A 82 -7.75 12.13 6.09
CA ALA A 82 -6.73 11.82 5.10
C ALA A 82 -6.08 10.46 5.35
N GLY A 83 -6.25 9.90 6.57
CA GLY A 83 -5.56 8.67 6.98
C GLY A 83 -4.06 8.87 7.06
N ASP A 84 -3.62 9.99 7.64
CA ASP A 84 -2.21 10.34 7.80
C ASP A 84 -1.79 10.32 9.28
N LEU A 85 -0.63 9.71 9.57
CA LEU A 85 0.10 9.87 10.82
C LEU A 85 1.13 10.98 10.65
N VAL A 86 1.04 12.00 11.50
CA VAL A 86 1.99 13.12 11.62
C VAL A 86 2.92 12.84 12.78
N ILE A 87 4.23 12.92 12.53
CA ILE A 87 5.28 12.48 13.44
C ILE A 87 6.18 13.66 13.75
N GLY A 88 6.09 14.17 14.98
CA GLY A 88 6.88 15.29 15.49
C GLY A 88 8.20 14.80 16.09
N THR A 89 9.31 15.06 15.38
CA THR A 89 10.64 14.62 15.82
C THR A 89 11.42 15.72 16.51
N HIS A 90 12.39 15.35 17.34
CA HIS A 90 13.35 16.26 17.93
C HIS A 90 14.48 16.60 16.93
N GLY A 91 14.47 17.83 16.40
CA GLY A 91 15.57 18.33 15.56
C GLY A 91 15.59 17.83 14.11
N ARG A 92 14.59 17.06 13.66
CA ARG A 92 14.47 16.55 12.27
C ARG A 92 13.15 16.90 11.57
N SER A 93 12.51 17.98 12.01
CA SER A 93 11.22 18.47 11.48
C SER A 93 10.06 17.48 11.70
N ILE A 94 9.06 17.49 10.82
CA ILE A 94 7.85 16.68 10.90
C ILE A 94 7.83 15.69 9.73
N TYR A 95 7.52 14.43 10.01
CA TYR A 95 7.27 13.41 9.00
C TYR A 95 5.76 13.16 8.87
N LYS A 96 5.35 12.69 7.70
CA LYS A 96 3.97 12.31 7.42
C LYS A 96 3.94 10.95 6.74
N ALA A 97 3.09 10.05 7.21
CA ALA A 97 2.94 8.73 6.65
C ALA A 97 1.46 8.37 6.48
N GLY A 98 1.10 7.85 5.30
CA GLY A 98 -0.24 7.32 5.07
C GLY A 98 -0.44 6.00 5.83
N ILE A 99 -1.50 5.92 6.63
CA ILE A 99 -1.80 4.78 7.51
C ILE A 99 -3.07 4.02 7.12
N SER A 100 -3.79 4.45 6.09
CA SER A 100 -5.08 3.86 5.68
C SER A 100 -5.02 2.34 5.43
N GLN A 101 -3.89 1.82 4.95
CA GLN A 101 -3.67 0.39 4.72
C GLN A 101 -3.28 -0.34 6.00
N ILE A 102 -2.58 0.32 6.92
CA ILE A 102 -2.26 -0.21 8.26
C ILE A 102 -3.55 -0.37 9.07
N GLN A 103 -4.44 0.61 9.00
CA GLN A 103 -5.75 0.58 9.66
C GLN A 103 -6.61 -0.62 9.23
N GLN A 104 -6.41 -1.13 8.02
CA GLN A 104 -7.12 -2.30 7.52
C GLN A 104 -6.53 -3.64 8.01
N LEU A 105 -5.36 -3.64 8.66
CA LEU A 105 -4.71 -4.84 9.19
C LEU A 105 -5.36 -5.28 10.51
N ASN A 106 -6.46 -6.01 10.40
CA ASN A 106 -7.08 -6.71 11.52
C ASN A 106 -6.63 -8.18 11.58
N ALA A 107 -7.03 -8.89 12.64
CA ALA A 107 -6.73 -10.31 12.82
C ALA A 107 -7.12 -11.19 11.62
N GLY A 108 -8.22 -10.87 10.91
CA GLY A 108 -8.65 -11.62 9.73
C GLY A 108 -7.73 -11.44 8.51
N VAL A 109 -7.27 -10.20 8.28
CA VAL A 109 -6.29 -9.91 7.21
C VAL A 109 -4.95 -10.57 7.54
N MET A 110 -4.50 -10.48 8.79
CA MET A 110 -3.21 -11.04 9.21
C MET A 110 -3.21 -12.58 9.30
N ALA A 111 -4.38 -13.21 9.49
CA ALA A 111 -4.52 -14.66 9.42
C ALA A 111 -4.49 -15.19 7.97
N SER A 112 -4.72 -14.32 6.98
CA SER A 112 -4.73 -14.71 5.56
C SER A 112 -3.31 -14.78 5.01
N SER A 113 -3.02 -15.79 4.17
CA SER A 113 -1.68 -15.95 3.58
C SER A 113 -1.35 -14.87 2.55
N LEU A 114 -2.37 -14.36 1.85
CA LEU A 114 -2.26 -13.32 0.84
C LEU A 114 -3.56 -12.53 0.80
N THR A 115 -3.46 -11.20 0.86
CA THR A 115 -4.62 -10.29 0.75
C THR A 115 -4.29 -9.17 -0.23
N LEU A 116 -5.18 -8.91 -1.18
CA LEU A 116 -5.09 -7.77 -2.09
C LEU A 116 -6.12 -6.71 -1.65
N PHE A 117 -5.64 -5.51 -1.36
CA PHE A 117 -6.49 -4.39 -0.98
C PHE A 117 -7.22 -3.80 -2.19
N ASP A 118 -8.27 -3.02 -1.93
CA ASP A 118 -9.03 -2.36 -2.98
C ASP A 118 -8.15 -1.42 -3.82
N LEU A 119 -8.41 -1.42 -5.11
CA LEU A 119 -7.66 -0.64 -6.09
C LEU A 119 -8.38 0.67 -6.39
N GLU A 120 -7.60 1.74 -6.51
CA GLU A 120 -8.14 3.05 -6.84
C GLU A 120 -8.70 3.08 -8.26
N LYS A 121 -9.87 3.71 -8.42
CA LYS A 121 -10.39 4.05 -9.74
C LYS A 121 -9.47 5.07 -10.41
N ARG A 122 -9.20 4.89 -11.70
CA ARG A 122 -8.30 5.76 -12.46
C ARG A 122 -9.07 6.50 -13.54
N LYS A 123 -8.77 7.78 -13.72
CA LYS A 123 -9.27 8.54 -14.87
C LYS A 123 -8.32 8.34 -16.04
N TYR A 124 -8.85 7.93 -17.17
CA TYR A 124 -8.09 7.80 -18.40
C TYR A 124 -7.50 9.14 -18.83
N ASN A 125 -6.25 9.12 -19.28
CA ASN A 125 -5.62 10.27 -19.91
C ASN A 125 -4.88 9.84 -21.18
N ARG A 126 -5.29 10.40 -22.32
CA ARG A 126 -4.67 10.17 -23.64
C ARG A 126 -3.20 10.62 -23.72
N ASN A 127 -2.72 11.39 -22.74
CA ASN A 127 -1.35 11.89 -22.66
C ASN A 127 -0.48 11.05 -21.71
N TRP A 128 -0.95 9.92 -21.18
CA TRP A 128 -0.08 9.02 -20.44
C TRP A 128 1.16 8.64 -21.25
N GLY A 129 2.33 8.78 -20.63
CA GLY A 129 3.63 8.57 -21.27
C GLY A 129 3.98 9.53 -22.40
N LYS A 130 3.20 10.60 -22.64
CA LYS A 130 3.53 11.63 -23.65
C LYS A 130 4.39 12.71 -23.04
N LYS A 131 5.37 13.19 -23.81
CA LYS A 131 6.28 14.27 -23.43
C LYS A 131 5.60 15.62 -23.65
N ALA A 132 5.54 16.44 -22.60
CA ALA A 132 5.17 17.85 -22.71
C ALA A 132 6.42 18.72 -22.96
N PRO A 133 6.28 19.93 -23.55
CA PRO A 133 7.39 20.86 -23.69
C PRO A 133 8.12 21.08 -22.36
N TYR A 134 9.45 21.00 -22.39
CA TYR A 134 10.33 21.18 -21.23
C TYR A 134 10.17 20.16 -20.09
N GLN A 135 9.48 19.05 -20.32
CA GLN A 135 9.31 17.97 -19.33
C GLN A 135 9.78 16.63 -19.90
N GLU A 136 10.13 15.70 -19.01
CA GLU A 136 10.33 14.31 -19.38
C GLU A 136 8.97 13.59 -19.50
N ALA A 137 8.93 12.55 -20.33
CA ALA A 137 7.74 11.72 -20.45
C ALA A 137 7.57 10.91 -19.16
N LYS A 138 6.37 10.94 -18.57
CA LYS A 138 6.08 10.25 -17.30
C LYS A 138 5.00 9.19 -17.49
N ASP A 139 5.28 8.00 -16.94
CA ASP A 139 4.30 6.93 -16.79
C ASP A 139 3.18 7.33 -15.81
N PRO A 140 1.94 6.88 -16.02
CA PRO A 140 0.97 6.94 -14.97
C PRO A 140 1.30 5.91 -13.89
N GLU A 141 0.89 6.16 -12.65
CA GLU A 141 1.21 5.31 -11.50
C GLU A 141 -0.07 4.85 -10.80
N MET A 142 -0.14 3.57 -10.45
CA MET A 142 -1.15 3.02 -9.57
C MET A 142 -0.49 2.17 -8.49
N LEU A 143 -0.66 2.58 -7.24
CA LEU A 143 -0.21 1.81 -6.08
C LEU A 143 -1.13 0.61 -5.87
N VAL A 144 -0.54 -0.58 -5.86
CA VAL A 144 -1.20 -1.84 -5.55
C VAL A 144 -0.69 -2.31 -4.20
N TRP A 145 -1.52 -2.18 -3.18
CA TRP A 145 -1.22 -2.62 -1.82
C TRP A 145 -1.65 -4.07 -1.61
N TYR A 146 -0.82 -4.85 -0.93
CA TYR A 146 -1.15 -6.22 -0.55
C TYR A 146 -0.46 -6.64 0.76
N TYR A 147 -1.05 -7.60 1.45
CA TYR A 147 -0.46 -8.24 2.63
C TYR A 147 -0.04 -9.68 2.29
N THR A 148 1.07 -10.14 2.86
CA THR A 148 1.49 -11.55 2.83
C THR A 148 1.94 -11.99 4.23
N SER A 149 1.61 -13.22 4.61
CA SER A 149 2.00 -13.76 5.93
C SER A 149 3.46 -14.23 6.01
N ALA A 150 4.15 -14.29 4.86
CA ALA A 150 5.53 -14.73 4.75
C ALA A 150 6.29 -14.01 3.64
N ASP A 151 7.61 -13.93 3.78
CA ASP A 151 8.55 -13.54 2.72
C ASP A 151 8.39 -14.44 1.49
N GLY A 152 8.86 -13.98 0.33
CA GLY A 152 8.92 -14.79 -0.88
C GLY A 152 8.74 -13.98 -2.16
N THR A 153 8.15 -14.60 -3.17
CA THR A 153 7.89 -13.98 -4.48
C THR A 153 6.42 -14.05 -4.82
N VAL A 154 5.82 -12.92 -5.17
CA VAL A 154 4.45 -12.82 -5.67
C VAL A 154 4.48 -12.72 -7.19
N ARG A 155 3.68 -13.52 -7.86
CA ARG A 155 3.37 -13.36 -9.29
C ARG A 155 2.14 -12.47 -9.41
N TRP A 156 2.17 -11.51 -10.33
CA TRP A 156 1.04 -10.62 -10.55
C TRP A 156 0.66 -10.60 -12.03
N SER A 157 -0.62 -10.32 -12.31
CA SER A 157 -1.10 -10.11 -13.67
C SER A 157 -2.28 -9.15 -13.72
N VAL A 158 -2.45 -8.52 -14.87
CA VAL A 158 -3.59 -7.64 -15.19
C VAL A 158 -4.29 -8.19 -16.42
N LYS A 159 -5.58 -8.44 -16.28
CA LYS A 159 -6.45 -8.92 -17.35
C LYS A 159 -7.49 -7.88 -17.70
N TRP A 160 -7.87 -7.84 -18.97
CA TRP A 160 -9.07 -7.12 -19.38
C TRP A 160 -10.31 -7.96 -19.10
N LYS A 161 -11.19 -7.50 -18.21
CA LYS A 161 -12.31 -8.30 -17.70
C LYS A 161 -13.30 -8.76 -18.78
N LYS A 162 -13.36 -8.03 -19.91
CA LYS A 162 -14.26 -8.39 -21.02
C LYS A 162 -13.84 -9.67 -21.75
N THR A 163 -12.54 -9.96 -21.82
CA THR A 163 -12.01 -11.07 -22.62
C THR A 163 -11.06 -11.98 -21.86
N GLU A 164 -10.78 -11.67 -20.59
CA GLU A 164 -9.77 -12.34 -19.75
C GLU A 164 -8.35 -12.33 -20.36
N LEU A 165 -8.10 -11.47 -21.36
CA LEU A 165 -6.78 -11.32 -21.99
C LEU A 165 -5.78 -10.75 -20.99
N VAL A 166 -4.68 -11.47 -20.76
CA VAL A 166 -3.56 -11.02 -19.92
C VAL A 166 -2.76 -9.94 -20.64
N LEU A 167 -2.90 -8.70 -20.17
CA LEU A 167 -2.29 -7.49 -20.73
C LEU A 167 -0.93 -7.19 -20.13
N GLN A 168 -0.72 -7.53 -18.86
CA GLN A 168 0.57 -7.38 -18.19
C GLN A 168 0.74 -8.44 -17.11
N SER A 169 1.98 -8.79 -16.80
CA SER A 169 2.32 -9.74 -15.74
C SER A 169 3.77 -9.57 -15.31
N GLY A 170 4.07 -9.88 -14.06
CA GLY A 170 5.43 -9.89 -13.55
C GLY A 170 5.58 -10.66 -12.25
N THR A 171 6.77 -10.57 -11.68
CA THR A 171 7.09 -11.13 -10.37
C THR A 171 7.75 -10.06 -9.50
N ILE A 172 7.48 -10.08 -8.21
CA ILE A 172 8.08 -9.17 -7.23
C ILE A 172 8.45 -9.94 -5.97
N ASN A 173 9.59 -9.59 -5.38
CA ASN A 173 9.96 -10.08 -4.06
C ASN A 173 9.16 -9.32 -3.01
N CYS A 174 8.70 -10.03 -1.99
CA CYS A 174 7.90 -9.48 -0.91
C CYS A 174 8.45 -9.90 0.45
N ARG A 175 8.18 -9.06 1.46
CA ARG A 175 8.43 -9.36 2.88
C ARG A 175 7.12 -9.71 3.55
N LYS A 176 7.14 -10.47 4.65
CA LYS A 176 6.01 -10.62 5.55
C LYS A 176 5.46 -9.25 5.94
N GLY A 177 4.15 -9.09 5.91
CA GLY A 177 3.47 -7.84 6.24
C GLY A 177 2.91 -7.12 5.02
N LEU A 178 2.74 -5.81 5.16
CA LEU A 178 2.22 -4.93 4.13
C LEU A 178 3.30 -4.63 3.08
N ASN A 179 2.94 -4.74 1.81
CA ASN A 179 3.80 -4.48 0.66
C ASN A 179 3.07 -3.60 -0.36
N LYS A 180 3.85 -2.93 -1.21
CA LYS A 180 3.34 -2.10 -2.30
C LYS A 180 4.00 -2.48 -3.63
N LEU A 181 3.23 -2.40 -4.70
CA LEU A 181 3.68 -2.52 -6.09
C LEU A 181 3.27 -1.27 -6.86
N ASP A 182 4.26 -0.62 -7.48
CA ASP A 182 4.03 0.52 -8.38
C ASP A 182 3.74 0.00 -9.79
N TYR A 183 2.47 -0.02 -10.18
CA TYR A 183 2.07 -0.48 -11.51
C TYR A 183 1.89 0.71 -12.47
N THR A 184 2.58 0.67 -13.61
CA THR A 184 2.56 1.75 -14.62
C THR A 184 1.38 1.72 -15.60
N MET A 185 0.37 0.88 -15.34
CA MET A 185 -0.82 0.70 -16.21
C MET A 185 -0.47 0.42 -17.67
N ASP A 186 0.69 -0.19 -17.89
CA ASP A 186 1.21 -0.52 -19.19
C ASP A 186 0.76 -1.91 -19.65
N VAL A 187 0.74 -2.09 -20.96
CA VAL A 187 0.45 -3.33 -21.67
C VAL A 187 1.77 -3.85 -22.25
N ARG A 188 2.10 -5.11 -21.96
CA ARG A 188 3.30 -5.75 -22.52
C ARG A 188 3.21 -5.83 -24.04
N GLU A 189 4.31 -5.55 -24.73
CA GLU A 189 4.33 -5.50 -26.21
C GLU A 189 3.68 -6.73 -26.90
N PRO A 190 3.93 -7.99 -26.47
CA PRO A 190 3.29 -9.15 -27.10
C PRO A 190 1.77 -9.20 -26.99
N ALA A 191 1.18 -8.49 -26.03
CA ALA A 191 -0.27 -8.45 -25.82
C ALA A 191 -0.95 -7.32 -26.62
N VAL A 192 -0.20 -6.30 -27.08
CA VAL A 192 -0.76 -5.09 -27.71
C VAL A 192 -1.62 -5.42 -28.92
N LYS A 193 -1.12 -6.26 -29.84
CA LYS A 193 -1.87 -6.63 -31.04
C LYS A 193 -3.23 -7.27 -30.71
N LYS A 194 -3.22 -8.29 -29.84
CA LYS A 194 -4.44 -8.97 -29.38
C LYS A 194 -5.37 -8.01 -28.64
N TYR A 195 -4.80 -7.07 -27.89
CA TYR A 195 -5.56 -6.07 -27.15
C TYR A 195 -6.29 -5.11 -28.10
N THR A 196 -5.59 -4.57 -29.12
CA THR A 196 -6.19 -3.71 -30.15
C THR A 196 -7.30 -4.41 -30.91
N GLU A 197 -7.08 -5.65 -31.36
CA GLU A 197 -8.10 -6.46 -32.04
C GLU A 197 -9.34 -6.67 -31.15
N ALA A 198 -9.12 -6.94 -29.86
CA ALA A 198 -10.20 -7.14 -28.90
C ALA A 198 -10.96 -5.84 -28.58
N LEU A 199 -10.29 -4.68 -28.56
CA LEU A 199 -10.91 -3.36 -28.43
C LEU A 199 -11.79 -3.05 -29.66
N GLN A 200 -11.31 -3.33 -30.87
CA GLN A 200 -12.07 -3.16 -32.10
C GLN A 200 -13.32 -4.03 -32.15
N ALA A 201 -13.18 -5.32 -31.80
CA ALA A 201 -14.31 -6.25 -31.75
C ALA A 201 -15.35 -5.90 -30.66
N ALA A 202 -14.92 -5.18 -29.62
CA ALA A 202 -15.79 -4.72 -28.54
C ALA A 202 -16.63 -3.49 -28.89
N GLN A 203 -16.26 -2.74 -29.93
CA GLN A 203 -16.95 -1.52 -30.37
C GLN A 203 -18.04 -1.83 -31.39
N LYS A 204 -19.18 -1.10 -31.35
CA LYS A 204 -20.22 -1.21 -32.39
C LYS A 204 -19.73 -0.73 -33.76
N ASP A 205 -18.86 0.28 -33.77
CA ASP A 205 -18.21 0.82 -34.95
C ASP A 205 -16.68 0.65 -34.78
N PRO A 206 -16.06 -0.32 -35.47
CA PRO A 206 -14.63 -0.61 -35.29
C PRO A 206 -13.71 0.60 -35.55
N LYS A 207 -14.13 1.57 -36.38
CA LYS A 207 -13.33 2.77 -36.66
C LYS A 207 -13.28 3.76 -35.49
N LYS A 208 -14.16 3.61 -34.50
CA LYS A 208 -14.18 4.41 -33.27
C LYS A 208 -13.47 3.72 -32.10
N ALA A 209 -12.89 2.54 -32.33
CA ALA A 209 -12.19 1.82 -31.29
C ALA A 209 -10.91 2.53 -30.90
N PRO A 210 -10.58 2.59 -29.59
CA PRO A 210 -9.30 3.10 -29.17
C PRO A 210 -8.20 2.18 -29.69
N GLU A 211 -7.17 2.78 -30.28
CA GLU A 211 -5.96 2.10 -30.73
C GLU A 211 -4.81 2.54 -29.82
N PRO A 212 -4.31 1.65 -28.93
CA PRO A 212 -3.18 1.97 -28.09
C PRO A 212 -1.93 2.28 -28.93
N GLU A 213 -1.50 3.53 -28.90
CA GLU A 213 -0.25 3.96 -29.53
C GLU A 213 0.93 3.83 -28.55
N LYS A 214 2.13 3.62 -29.10
CA LYS A 214 3.36 3.65 -28.31
C LYS A 214 3.64 5.09 -27.87
N ALA A 215 3.72 5.31 -26.57
CA ALA A 215 4.00 6.63 -26.02
C ALA A 215 5.49 6.99 -26.05
N ASP A 216 5.84 8.22 -25.67
CA ASP A 216 7.23 8.71 -25.65
C ASP A 216 8.11 8.00 -24.59
N THR A 217 7.48 7.40 -23.57
CA THR A 217 8.12 6.46 -22.61
C THR A 217 8.47 5.10 -23.21
N GLY A 218 8.03 4.81 -24.44
CA GLY A 218 8.20 3.53 -25.10
C GLY A 218 7.22 2.44 -24.64
N LYS A 219 6.20 2.78 -23.85
CA LYS A 219 5.16 1.84 -23.38
C LYS A 219 3.82 2.05 -24.10
N TYR A 220 2.97 1.03 -24.02
CA TYR A 220 1.56 1.11 -24.39
C TYR A 220 0.73 1.07 -23.11
N TYR A 221 -0.41 1.77 -23.05
CA TYR A 221 -1.21 1.84 -21.83
C TYR A 221 -2.60 1.27 -21.98
N LEU A 222 -3.16 0.85 -20.84
CA LEU A 222 -4.56 0.45 -20.72
C LEU A 222 -5.49 1.59 -21.18
N GLN A 223 -6.56 1.21 -21.88
CA GLN A 223 -7.60 2.13 -22.32
C GLN A 223 -8.72 2.22 -21.28
N LYS A 224 -9.80 2.96 -21.60
CA LYS A 224 -11.00 2.96 -20.77
C LYS A 224 -11.60 1.57 -20.67
N GLY A 225 -11.93 1.13 -19.47
CA GLY A 225 -12.49 -0.20 -19.26
C GLY A 225 -12.38 -0.71 -17.83
N LEU A 226 -12.84 -1.94 -17.66
CA LEU A 226 -12.79 -2.68 -16.40
C LEU A 226 -11.73 -3.78 -16.50
N TYR A 227 -10.85 -3.83 -15.52
CA TYR A 227 -9.68 -4.70 -15.47
C TYR A 227 -9.66 -5.46 -14.16
N THR A 228 -9.04 -6.64 -14.18
CA THR A 228 -8.86 -7.49 -13.00
C THR A 228 -7.37 -7.61 -12.73
N PHE A 229 -6.95 -7.18 -11.54
CA PHE A 229 -5.60 -7.37 -11.02
C PHE A 229 -5.58 -8.66 -10.21
N THR A 230 -4.61 -9.52 -10.47
CA THR A 230 -4.45 -10.82 -9.79
C THR A 230 -3.09 -10.89 -9.13
N LEU A 231 -3.04 -11.36 -7.88
CA LEU A 231 -1.83 -11.79 -7.20
C LEU A 231 -1.87 -13.29 -6.92
N GLU A 232 -0.73 -13.95 -7.11
CA GLU A 232 -0.53 -15.36 -6.84
C GLU A 232 0.75 -15.56 -6.01
N LYS A 233 0.65 -16.27 -4.88
CA LYS A 233 1.80 -16.67 -4.04
C LYS A 233 1.48 -17.99 -3.35
N ASP A 234 2.41 -18.95 -3.39
CA ASP A 234 2.33 -20.22 -2.67
C ASP A 234 0.99 -20.99 -2.83
N GLY A 235 0.40 -20.94 -4.03
CA GLY A 235 -0.89 -21.57 -4.34
C GLY A 235 -2.12 -20.72 -4.00
N TYR A 236 -1.96 -19.62 -3.25
CA TYR A 236 -3.02 -18.66 -3.00
C TYR A 236 -3.18 -17.69 -4.16
N THR A 237 -4.42 -17.40 -4.52
CA THR A 237 -4.78 -16.44 -5.59
C THR A 237 -5.80 -15.45 -5.05
N VAL A 238 -5.53 -14.15 -5.20
CA VAL A 238 -6.46 -13.07 -4.85
C VAL A 238 -6.63 -12.12 -6.02
N GLN A 239 -7.83 -11.57 -6.18
CA GLN A 239 -8.17 -10.72 -7.32
C GLN A 239 -9.02 -9.52 -6.89
N LYS A 240 -8.77 -8.38 -7.53
CA LYS A 240 -9.57 -7.16 -7.39
C LYS A 240 -9.77 -6.52 -8.75
N ASP A 241 -10.95 -5.96 -8.96
CA ASP A 241 -11.23 -5.20 -10.16
C ASP A 241 -10.93 -3.72 -9.96
N PHE A 242 -10.50 -3.05 -11.03
CA PHE A 242 -10.36 -1.60 -11.07
C PHE A 242 -10.86 -1.06 -12.41
N SER A 243 -11.42 0.15 -12.39
CA SER A 243 -11.90 0.84 -13.59
C SER A 243 -10.95 1.95 -14.01
N ILE A 244 -10.85 2.10 -15.33
CA ILE A 244 -10.28 3.26 -16.01
C ILE A 244 -11.42 3.97 -16.75
N ASP A 245 -11.80 5.17 -16.28
CA ASP A 245 -12.98 5.93 -16.74
C ASP A 245 -12.62 7.07 -17.72
#